data_AF-A0A958N8U3-F1
#
_entry.id   AF-A0A958N8U3-F1
#
_cell.length_a   1.000
_cell.length_b   1.000
_cell.length_c   1.000
_cell.angle_alpha   90.00
_cell.angle_beta   90.00
_cell.angle_gamma   90.00
#
_symmetry.space_group_name_H-M   'P 1'
#
loop_
_entity.id
_entity.type
_entity.pdbx_description
1 polymer ?
#
loop_
_entity_poly.entity_id
_entity_poly.type
_entity_poly.pdbx_seq_one_letter_code
_entity_poly.pdbx_strand_id
1 'polypeptide(L)'
;DDLLIPEEKSGLIAAADQQVLEIQQQYDEGLITDGERYNKVIDIWAQTSEKIASAMMKNLSSETFQAPSGWAGPEKEETGPAFNSVYMMADSGARGSNAQIRQLAGMRGLMAKPSGEIIETPIVANFREGLSVLQYFVSTHGARKGLADTALKTANSGYLTRRLVDVAQDVIISDIDCGTLDGIYMSALIEGGEIIESMGSRI
;
A
#
# COMPACT_ATOMS: atom_id res chain seq x y z
N ASP A 1 -2.92 -16.10 16.60
CA ASP A 1 -2.78 -14.88 17.43
C ASP A 1 -1.78 -13.88 16.85
N ASP A 2 -1.20 -14.20 15.71
CA ASP A 2 -0.14 -13.44 15.02
C ASP A 2 -0.64 -12.16 14.32
N LEU A 3 -1.95 -12.00 14.14
CA LEU A 3 -2.56 -10.78 13.61
C LEU A 3 -3.05 -9.91 14.76
N LEU A 4 -2.16 -9.06 15.27
CA LEU A 4 -2.44 -8.15 16.38
C LEU A 4 -3.12 -6.88 15.87
N ILE A 5 -4.34 -6.63 16.36
CA ILE A 5 -5.07 -5.39 16.09
C ILE A 5 -4.57 -4.35 17.10
N PRO A 6 -4.17 -3.14 16.66
CA PRO A 6 -3.70 -2.11 17.59
C PRO A 6 -4.86 -1.62 18.46
N GLU A 7 -4.63 -1.52 19.77
CA GLU A 7 -5.63 -1.03 20.74
C GLU A 7 -6.06 0.41 20.45
N GLU A 8 -5.14 1.22 19.92
CA GLU A 8 -5.37 2.61 19.51
C GLU A 8 -6.42 2.75 18.39
N LYS A 9 -6.72 1.66 17.66
CA LYS A 9 -7.61 1.68 16.50
C LYS A 9 -8.97 2.32 16.81
N SER A 10 -9.64 1.87 17.89
CA SER A 10 -10.98 2.35 18.25
C SER A 10 -11.00 3.84 18.57
N GLY A 11 -9.97 4.33 19.28
CA GLY A 11 -9.80 5.75 19.59
C GLY A 11 -9.52 6.60 18.34
N LEU A 12 -8.69 6.11 17.41
CA LEU A 12 -8.41 6.80 16.15
C LEU A 12 -9.65 6.92 15.25
N ILE A 13 -10.47 5.86 15.19
CA ILE A 13 -11.74 5.88 14.44
C ILE A 13 -12.71 6.88 15.06
N ALA A 14 -12.91 6.83 16.39
CA ALA A 14 -13.82 7.74 17.07
C ALA A 14 -13.40 9.21 16.90
N ALA A 15 -12.10 9.50 16.93
CA ALA A 15 -11.58 10.84 16.66
C ALA A 15 -11.83 11.29 15.22
N ALA A 16 -11.72 10.38 14.24
CA ALA A 16 -12.00 10.66 12.84
C ALA A 16 -13.50 10.91 12.61
N ASP A 17 -14.37 10.08 13.20
CA ASP A 17 -15.82 10.26 13.15
C ASP A 17 -16.24 11.63 13.70
N GLN A 18 -15.65 12.06 14.82
CA GLN A 18 -15.91 13.37 15.40
C GLN A 18 -15.49 14.52 14.46
N GLN A 19 -14.34 14.42 13.81
CA GLN A 19 -13.89 15.43 12.83
C GLN A 19 -14.80 15.47 11.59
N VAL A 20 -15.28 14.32 11.13
CA VAL A 20 -16.23 14.23 10.02
C VAL A 20 -17.57 14.89 10.40
N LEU A 21 -18.04 14.71 11.64
CA LEU A 21 -19.24 15.38 12.15
C LEU A 21 -19.08 16.90 12.19
N GLU A 22 -17.92 17.41 12.63
CA GLU A 22 -17.62 18.85 12.61
C GLU A 22 -17.64 19.43 11.19
N ILE A 23 -17.07 18.72 10.22
CA ILE A 23 -17.13 19.11 8.80
C ILE A 23 -18.55 19.08 8.26
N GLN A 24 -19.33 18.08 8.64
CA GLN A 24 -20.73 18.00 8.24
C GLN A 24 -21.52 19.18 8.80
N GLN A 25 -21.29 19.56 10.06
CA GLN A 25 -21.90 20.73 10.66
C GLN A 25 -21.50 22.03 9.93
N GLN A 26 -20.22 22.20 9.58
CA GLN A 26 -19.78 23.37 8.79
C GLN A 26 -20.47 23.44 7.42
N TYR A 27 -20.72 22.29 6.80
CA TYR A 27 -21.46 22.23 5.54
C TYR A 27 -22.94 22.62 5.74
N ASP A 28 -23.58 22.09 6.79
CA ASP A 28 -24.98 22.39 7.11
C ASP A 28 -25.19 23.88 7.48
N GLU A 29 -24.17 24.52 8.08
CA GLU A 29 -24.12 25.96 8.36
C GLU A 29 -23.78 26.82 7.13
N GLY A 30 -23.45 26.20 5.98
CA GLY A 30 -23.11 26.88 4.73
C GLY A 30 -21.72 27.52 4.72
N LEU A 31 -20.82 27.11 5.62
CA LEU A 31 -19.44 27.63 5.71
C LEU A 31 -18.52 27.05 4.64
N ILE A 32 -18.82 25.85 4.15
CA ILE A 32 -18.04 25.13 3.13
C ILE A 32 -18.95 24.59 2.02
N THR A 33 -18.36 24.37 0.85
CA THR A 33 -19.06 23.74 -0.28
C THR A 33 -19.07 22.21 -0.19
N ASP A 34 -19.95 21.54 -0.92
CA ASP A 34 -20.01 20.06 -0.93
C ASP A 34 -18.71 19.41 -1.45
N GLY A 35 -18.06 20.04 -2.44
CA GLY A 35 -16.77 19.57 -2.95
C GLY A 35 -15.64 19.68 -1.91
N GLU A 36 -15.63 20.76 -1.12
CA GLU A 36 -14.67 20.92 -0.01
C GLU A 36 -14.96 19.94 1.13
N ARG A 37 -16.23 19.74 1.47
CA ARG A 37 -16.69 18.72 2.43
C ARG A 37 -16.19 17.35 2.01
N TYR A 38 -16.47 16.93 0.77
CA TYR A 38 -16.04 15.66 0.20
C TYR A 38 -14.53 15.46 0.34
N ASN A 39 -13.72 16.41 -0.15
CA ASN A 39 -12.26 16.30 -0.13
C ASN A 39 -11.70 16.23 1.31
N LYS A 40 -12.25 17.01 2.24
CA LYS A 40 -11.84 16.98 3.65
C LYS A 40 -12.17 15.65 4.32
N VAL A 41 -13.36 15.09 4.07
CA VAL A 41 -13.76 13.78 4.62
C VAL A 41 -12.84 12.67 4.11
N ILE A 42 -12.52 12.67 2.81
CA ILE A 42 -11.59 11.70 2.21
C ILE A 42 -10.19 11.82 2.84
N ASP A 43 -9.69 13.03 3.02
CA ASP A 43 -8.37 13.28 3.61
C ASP A 43 -8.28 12.79 5.06
N ILE A 44 -9.30 13.07 5.89
CA ILE A 44 -9.36 12.57 7.28
C ILE A 44 -9.29 11.04 7.32
N TRP A 45 -10.08 10.36 6.49
CA TRP A 45 -10.08 8.89 6.47
C TRP A 45 -8.79 8.30 5.91
N ALA A 46 -8.17 8.94 4.92
CA ALA A 46 -6.87 8.54 4.40
C ALA A 46 -5.78 8.64 5.47
N GLN A 47 -5.70 9.77 6.18
CA GLN A 47 -4.74 9.98 7.26
C GLN A 47 -5.00 9.04 8.44
N THR A 48 -6.26 8.82 8.81
CA THR A 48 -6.63 7.91 9.90
C THR A 48 -6.24 6.48 9.58
N SER A 49 -6.46 6.05 8.33
CA SER A 49 -6.00 4.74 7.87
C SER A 49 -4.49 4.60 8.02
N GLU A 50 -3.71 5.65 7.74
CA GLU A 50 -2.23 5.62 7.84
C GLU A 50 -1.74 5.56 9.28
N LYS A 51 -2.38 6.31 10.17
CA LYS A 51 -2.12 6.23 11.61
C LYS A 51 -2.37 4.82 12.15
N ILE A 52 -3.51 4.20 11.79
CA ILE A 52 -3.85 2.83 12.19
C ILE A 52 -2.82 1.82 11.62
N ALA A 53 -2.40 2.00 10.38
CA ALA A 53 -1.41 1.13 9.75
C ALA A 53 -0.04 1.21 10.44
N SER A 54 0.40 2.42 10.75
CA SER A 54 1.67 2.66 11.45
C SER A 54 1.63 2.11 12.87
N ALA A 55 0.54 2.31 13.62
CA ALA A 55 0.35 1.73 14.95
C ALA A 55 0.36 0.20 14.91
N MET A 56 -0.30 -0.40 13.91
CA MET A 56 -0.30 -1.84 13.71
C MET A 56 1.10 -2.37 13.41
N MET A 57 1.84 -1.76 12.48
CA MET A 57 3.20 -2.18 12.14
C MET A 57 4.15 -2.05 13.32
N LYS A 58 4.04 -0.98 14.10
CA LYS A 58 4.82 -0.79 15.32
C LYS A 58 4.59 -1.94 16.31
N ASN A 59 3.33 -2.28 16.58
CA ASN A 59 2.96 -3.39 17.45
C ASN A 59 3.42 -4.76 16.95
N LEU A 60 3.51 -4.95 15.63
CA LEU A 60 4.01 -6.20 15.04
C LEU A 60 5.54 -6.28 14.98
N SER A 61 6.25 -5.15 14.99
CA SER A 61 7.70 -5.09 14.77
C SER A 61 8.52 -5.24 16.05
N SER A 62 7.96 -4.91 17.21
CA SER A 62 8.67 -4.89 18.49
C SER A 62 7.94 -5.72 19.54
N GLU A 63 8.66 -6.62 20.20
CA GLU A 63 8.14 -7.41 21.31
C GLU A 63 9.09 -7.27 22.51
N THR A 64 8.53 -7.09 23.70
CA THR A 64 9.26 -7.10 24.96
C THR A 64 9.41 -8.54 25.42
N PHE A 65 10.64 -9.05 25.47
CA PHE A 65 10.93 -10.37 26.00
C PHE A 65 11.71 -10.27 27.30
N GLN A 66 11.47 -11.23 28.19
CA GLN A 66 12.29 -11.41 29.38
C GLN A 66 13.55 -12.17 28.97
N ALA A 67 14.70 -11.52 29.07
CA ALA A 67 15.97 -12.21 28.85
C ALA A 67 16.11 -13.35 29.88
N PRO A 68 16.55 -14.56 29.48
CA PRO A 68 16.75 -15.67 30.42
C PRO A 68 17.65 -15.22 31.57
N SER A 69 17.29 -15.54 32.82
CA SER A 69 18.11 -15.28 34.00
C SER A 69 19.37 -16.17 33.99
N GLY A 70 20.37 -15.74 33.21
CA GLY A 70 21.73 -16.28 33.17
C GLY A 70 22.75 -15.27 33.69
N TRP A 71 24.05 -15.60 33.60
CA TRP A 71 25.25 -14.97 34.21
C TRP A 71 25.32 -13.41 34.31
N ALA A 72 24.48 -12.63 33.64
CA ALA A 72 24.50 -11.17 33.61
C ALA A 72 23.29 -10.49 34.29
N GLY A 73 23.05 -10.76 35.58
CA GLY A 73 22.20 -9.91 36.44
C GLY A 73 20.69 -10.19 36.41
N PRO A 74 19.87 -9.37 37.11
CA PRO A 74 18.44 -9.60 37.27
C PRO A 74 17.69 -9.52 35.93
N GLU A 75 16.56 -10.24 35.85
CA GLU A 75 15.64 -10.24 34.71
C GLU A 75 15.34 -8.81 34.25
N LYS A 76 15.90 -8.43 33.10
CA LYS A 76 15.60 -7.16 32.43
C LYS A 76 14.69 -7.44 31.25
N GLU A 77 13.66 -6.61 31.13
CA GLU A 77 12.84 -6.54 29.93
C GLU A 77 13.67 -5.88 28.84
N GLU A 78 13.91 -6.61 27.75
CA GLU A 78 14.56 -6.07 26.56
C GLU A 78 13.51 -5.99 25.43
N THR A 79 13.50 -4.86 24.72
CA THR A 79 12.66 -4.70 23.52
C THR A 79 13.52 -5.02 22.31
N GLY A 80 13.15 -6.04 21.56
CA GLY A 80 13.82 -6.41 20.32
C GLY A 80 12.85 -6.63 19.16
N PRO A 81 13.37 -7.00 17.99
CA PRO A 81 12.54 -7.33 16.83
C PRO A 81 11.61 -8.50 17.19
N ALA A 82 10.31 -8.32 16.99
CA ALA A 82 9.32 -9.33 17.30
C ALA A 82 9.48 -10.55 16.38
N PHE A 83 9.37 -11.75 16.96
CA PHE A 83 9.38 -13.01 16.20
C PHE A 83 7.97 -13.39 15.69
N ASN A 84 7.18 -12.38 15.33
CA ASN A 84 5.85 -12.60 14.77
C ASN A 84 5.97 -13.21 13.36
N SER A 85 5.30 -14.34 13.13
CA SER A 85 5.38 -15.09 11.87
C SER A 85 4.96 -14.25 10.65
N VAL A 86 3.92 -13.43 10.78
CA VAL A 86 3.38 -12.59 9.71
C VAL A 86 4.31 -11.41 9.44
N TYR A 87 4.88 -10.82 10.49
CA TYR A 87 5.86 -9.74 10.34
C TYR A 87 7.13 -10.23 9.63
N MET A 88 7.69 -11.37 10.07
CA MET A 88 8.88 -11.95 9.45
C MET A 88 8.65 -12.28 7.97
N MET A 89 7.47 -12.76 7.57
CA MET A 89 7.17 -13.05 6.16
C MET A 89 7.22 -11.80 5.26
N ALA A 90 6.74 -10.66 5.76
CA ALA A 90 6.75 -9.41 5.01
C ALA A 90 8.11 -8.69 5.07
N ASP A 91 8.75 -8.64 6.24
CA ASP A 91 10.05 -7.97 6.42
C ASP A 91 11.17 -8.68 5.64
N SER A 92 11.16 -10.02 5.62
CA SER A 92 12.10 -10.81 4.81
C SER A 92 11.86 -10.71 3.30
N GLY A 93 10.75 -10.09 2.87
CA GLY A 93 10.34 -10.04 1.46
C GLY A 93 9.91 -11.38 0.87
N ALA A 94 9.79 -12.44 1.69
CA ALA A 94 9.43 -13.77 1.23
C ALA A 94 8.01 -13.82 0.64
N ARG A 95 7.03 -13.24 1.35
CA ARG A 95 5.65 -13.13 0.89
C ARG A 95 4.87 -12.16 1.77
N GLY A 96 4.06 -11.32 1.12
CA GLY A 96 3.23 -10.35 1.81
C GLY A 96 3.84 -8.96 1.76
N SER A 97 3.00 -7.94 1.68
CA SER A 97 3.41 -6.54 1.77
C SER A 97 2.75 -5.86 2.96
N ASN A 98 3.34 -4.77 3.44
CA ASN A 98 2.77 -3.95 4.51
C ASN A 98 1.32 -3.53 4.18
N ALA A 99 1.02 -3.27 2.91
CA ALA A 99 -0.32 -2.98 2.44
C ALA A 99 -1.31 -4.15 2.61
N GLN A 100 -0.86 -5.39 2.46
CA GLN A 100 -1.69 -6.58 2.69
C GLN A 100 -1.90 -6.84 4.18
N ILE A 101 -0.86 -6.70 5.00
CA ILE A 101 -0.94 -6.85 6.47
C ILE A 101 -1.90 -5.80 7.06
N ARG A 102 -1.85 -4.56 6.55
CA ARG A 102 -2.79 -3.49 6.90
C ARG A 102 -4.25 -3.89 6.76
N GLN A 103 -4.60 -4.62 5.70
CA GLN A 103 -5.98 -5.06 5.50
C GLN A 103 -6.39 -6.22 6.43
N LEU A 104 -5.43 -6.99 6.93
CA LEU A 104 -5.68 -8.12 7.83
C LEU A 104 -5.95 -7.65 9.26
N ALA A 105 -5.15 -6.71 9.79
CA ALA A 105 -5.18 -6.32 11.20
C ALA A 105 -5.48 -4.82 11.46
N GLY A 106 -5.31 -3.94 10.46
CA GLY A 106 -5.60 -2.51 10.59
C GLY A 106 -7.05 -2.17 10.32
N MET A 107 -7.28 -1.33 9.30
CA MET A 107 -8.58 -1.11 8.66
C MET A 107 -8.40 -1.29 7.15
N ARG A 108 -9.48 -1.63 6.44
CA ARG A 108 -9.43 -1.78 4.97
C ARG A 108 -9.40 -0.44 4.25
N GLY A 109 -9.99 0.61 4.84
CA GLY A 109 -9.90 1.98 4.35
C GLY A 109 -10.95 2.34 3.30
N LEU A 110 -10.66 3.38 2.52
CA LEU A 110 -11.53 3.91 1.47
C LEU A 110 -11.54 2.99 0.25
N MET A 111 -12.69 2.95 -0.44
CA MET A 111 -12.89 2.13 -1.63
C MET A 111 -13.35 2.99 -2.80
N ALA A 112 -12.89 2.68 -4.00
CA ALA A 112 -13.31 3.35 -5.22
C ALA A 112 -14.56 2.68 -5.82
N LYS A 113 -15.50 3.50 -6.28
CA LYS A 113 -16.58 3.08 -7.17
C LYS A 113 -15.99 2.68 -8.54
N PRO A 114 -16.73 1.93 -9.37
CA PRO A 114 -16.28 1.61 -10.74
C PRO A 114 -16.00 2.86 -11.59
N SER A 115 -16.70 3.97 -11.31
CA SER A 115 -16.47 5.29 -11.93
C SER A 115 -15.10 5.91 -11.60
N GLY A 116 -14.43 5.45 -10.55
CA GLY A 116 -13.17 6.01 -10.05
C GLY A 116 -13.33 6.97 -8.87
N GLU A 117 -14.54 7.42 -8.58
CA GLU A 117 -14.84 8.23 -7.40
C GLU A 117 -14.64 7.42 -6.12
N ILE A 118 -14.07 8.04 -5.08
CA ILE A 118 -13.87 7.40 -3.78
C ILE A 118 -15.16 7.48 -2.96
N ILE A 119 -15.55 6.36 -2.36
CA ILE A 119 -16.71 6.29 -1.45
C ILE A 119 -16.30 6.92 -0.12
N GLU A 120 -17.04 7.95 0.31
CA GLU A 120 -16.77 8.71 1.53
C GLU A 120 -16.82 7.87 2.81
N THR A 121 -17.63 6.80 2.83
CA THR A 121 -17.75 5.88 3.96
C THR A 121 -16.69 4.77 3.86
N PRO A 122 -15.68 4.74 4.73
CA PRO A 122 -14.62 3.73 4.68
C PRO A 122 -15.10 2.39 5.24
N ILE A 123 -14.33 1.34 4.94
CA ILE A 123 -14.43 0.06 5.62
C ILE A 123 -13.50 0.07 6.82
N VAL A 124 -14.11 0.29 7.99
CA VAL A 124 -13.43 0.36 9.30
C VAL A 124 -12.96 -1.00 9.80
N ALA A 125 -13.73 -2.05 9.48
CA ALA A 125 -13.40 -3.41 9.85
C ALA A 125 -12.16 -3.93 9.09
N ASN A 126 -11.50 -4.91 9.68
CA ASN A 126 -10.44 -5.69 9.03
C ASN A 126 -10.88 -7.15 8.80
N PHE A 127 -10.05 -7.93 8.11
CA PHE A 127 -10.38 -9.33 7.84
C PHE A 127 -10.38 -10.22 9.08
N ARG A 128 -9.65 -9.85 10.14
CA ARG A 128 -9.66 -10.58 11.41
C ARG A 128 -10.98 -10.40 12.17
N GLU A 129 -11.55 -9.20 12.14
CA GLU A 129 -12.84 -8.86 12.78
C GLU A 129 -14.03 -9.34 11.93
N GLY A 130 -13.85 -9.45 10.62
CA GLY A 130 -14.90 -9.74 9.66
C GLY A 130 -15.61 -8.48 9.17
N LEU A 131 -16.16 -8.55 7.96
CA LEU A 131 -16.85 -7.42 7.33
C LEU A 131 -18.37 -7.58 7.46
N SER A 132 -19.07 -6.47 7.67
CA SER A 132 -20.53 -6.46 7.55
C SER A 132 -20.97 -6.68 6.09
N VAL A 133 -22.23 -7.06 5.87
CA VAL A 133 -22.79 -7.29 4.53
C VAL A 133 -22.59 -6.07 3.62
N LEU A 134 -22.83 -4.86 4.15
CA LEU A 134 -22.67 -3.63 3.39
C LEU A 134 -21.20 -3.34 3.05
N GLN A 135 -20.29 -3.49 4.01
CA GLN A 135 -18.86 -3.29 3.80
C GLN A 135 -18.30 -4.30 2.79
N TYR A 136 -18.73 -5.56 2.87
CA TYR A 136 -18.34 -6.59 1.93
C TYR A 136 -18.86 -6.26 0.52
N PHE A 137 -20.13 -5.86 0.39
CA PHE A 137 -20.72 -5.44 -0.89
C PHE A 137 -19.95 -4.29 -1.53
N VAL A 138 -19.62 -3.25 -0.77
CA VAL A 138 -18.81 -2.12 -1.24
C VAL A 138 -17.45 -2.61 -1.75
N SER A 139 -16.78 -3.52 -1.02
CA SER A 139 -15.49 -4.07 -1.43
C SER A 139 -15.54 -4.88 -2.75
N THR A 140 -16.70 -5.35 -3.20
CA THR A 140 -16.80 -6.12 -4.46
C THR A 140 -16.56 -5.27 -5.70
N HIS A 141 -16.85 -3.97 -5.66
CA HIS A 141 -16.69 -3.07 -6.80
C HIS A 141 -15.23 -2.99 -7.25
N GLY A 142 -14.33 -2.71 -6.30
CA GLY A 142 -12.89 -2.64 -6.56
C GLY A 142 -12.32 -4.00 -6.99
N ALA A 143 -12.72 -5.09 -6.33
CA ALA A 143 -12.24 -6.44 -6.64
C ALA A 143 -12.64 -6.86 -8.07
N ARG A 144 -13.91 -6.65 -8.46
CA ARG A 144 -14.41 -7.01 -9.79
C ARG A 144 -13.75 -6.17 -10.88
N LYS A 145 -13.58 -4.86 -10.66
CA LYS A 145 -12.88 -3.97 -11.60
C LYS A 145 -11.42 -4.41 -11.78
N GLY A 146 -10.71 -4.70 -10.69
CA GLY A 146 -9.32 -5.16 -10.76
C GLY A 146 -9.17 -6.48 -11.54
N LEU A 147 -10.08 -7.43 -11.35
CA LEU A 147 -10.08 -8.70 -12.11
C LEU A 147 -10.36 -8.46 -13.60
N ALA A 148 -11.36 -7.63 -13.92
CA ALA A 148 -11.69 -7.29 -15.30
C ALA A 148 -10.53 -6.54 -15.99
N ASP A 149 -9.95 -5.54 -15.33
CA ASP A 149 -8.84 -4.75 -15.84
C ASP A 149 -7.60 -5.62 -16.08
N THR A 150 -7.33 -6.58 -15.17
CA THR A 150 -6.23 -7.54 -15.35
C THR A 150 -6.44 -8.40 -16.59
N ALA A 151 -7.65 -8.94 -16.77
CA ALA A 151 -7.99 -9.75 -17.95
C ALA A 151 -7.87 -8.95 -19.27
N LEU A 152 -8.31 -7.69 -19.27
CA LEU A 152 -8.15 -6.79 -20.42
C LEU A 152 -6.67 -6.48 -20.70
N LYS A 153 -5.87 -6.22 -19.64
CA LYS A 153 -4.44 -5.98 -19.77
C LYS A 153 -3.69 -7.20 -20.30
N THR A 154 -4.11 -8.42 -19.97
CA THR A 154 -3.51 -9.65 -20.52
C THR A 154 -3.58 -9.67 -22.05
N ALA A 155 -4.73 -9.31 -22.63
CA ALA A 155 -4.88 -9.25 -24.09
C ALA A 155 -3.98 -8.17 -24.71
N ASN A 156 -3.93 -6.98 -24.10
CA ASN A 156 -3.10 -5.87 -24.59
C ASN A 156 -1.61 -6.17 -24.52
N SER A 157 -1.12 -6.79 -23.44
CA SER A 157 0.28 -7.19 -23.30
C SER A 157 0.65 -8.23 -24.37
N GLY A 158 -0.21 -9.23 -24.62
CA GLY A 158 0.02 -10.22 -25.67
C GLY A 158 0.06 -9.59 -27.06
N TYR A 159 -0.84 -8.64 -27.34
CA TYR A 159 -0.84 -7.88 -28.59
C TYR A 159 0.43 -7.03 -28.76
N LEU A 160 0.89 -6.35 -27.70
CA LEU A 160 2.12 -5.57 -27.72
C LEU A 160 3.33 -6.47 -28.00
N THR A 161 3.47 -7.60 -27.30
CA THR A 161 4.55 -8.55 -27.53
C THR A 161 4.54 -9.05 -28.96
N ARG A 162 3.37 -9.39 -29.53
CA ARG A 162 3.26 -9.78 -30.93
C ARG A 162 3.76 -8.68 -31.87
N ARG A 163 3.34 -7.43 -31.68
CA ARG A 163 3.80 -6.31 -32.52
C ARG A 163 5.29 -6.08 -32.43
N LEU A 164 5.87 -6.21 -31.24
CA LEU A 164 7.32 -6.07 -31.06
C LEU A 164 8.07 -7.20 -31.78
N VAL A 165 7.57 -8.44 -31.68
CA VAL A 165 8.13 -9.59 -32.41
C VAL A 165 7.98 -9.38 -33.92
N ASP A 166 6.81 -9.02 -34.42
CA ASP A 166 6.56 -8.82 -35.85
C ASP A 166 7.52 -7.79 -36.49
N VAL A 167 8.03 -6.81 -35.72
CA VAL A 167 9.00 -5.80 -36.21
C VAL A 167 10.45 -6.26 -36.04
N ALA A 168 10.78 -6.94 -34.95
CA ALA A 168 12.16 -7.29 -34.59
C ALA A 168 12.55 -8.74 -34.95
N GLN A 169 11.65 -9.54 -35.50
CA GLN A 169 11.86 -10.98 -35.75
C GLN A 169 13.05 -11.26 -36.68
N ASP A 170 13.32 -10.36 -37.64
CA ASP A 170 14.41 -10.51 -38.61
C ASP A 170 15.73 -9.86 -38.16
N VAL A 171 15.81 -9.34 -36.94
CA VAL A 171 17.05 -8.74 -36.39
C VAL A 171 17.94 -9.85 -35.83
N ILE A 172 19.03 -10.16 -36.53
CA ILE A 172 19.99 -11.21 -36.18
C ILE A 172 21.39 -10.61 -36.06
N ILE A 173 22.15 -11.02 -35.03
CA ILE A 173 23.57 -10.66 -34.89
C ILE A 173 24.37 -11.48 -35.91
N SER A 174 24.79 -10.84 -37.00
CA SER A 174 25.52 -11.50 -38.10
C SER A 174 27.04 -11.51 -37.92
N ASP A 175 27.60 -10.44 -37.35
CA ASP A 175 29.03 -10.18 -37.30
C ASP A 175 29.47 -9.78 -35.88
N ILE A 176 30.74 -10.03 -35.55
CA ILE A 176 31.31 -9.75 -34.22
C ILE A 176 31.61 -8.26 -34.03
N ASP A 177 32.09 -7.59 -35.08
CA ASP A 177 32.45 -6.17 -35.04
C ASP A 177 32.14 -5.54 -36.41
N CYS A 178 31.33 -4.48 -36.41
CA CYS A 178 31.00 -3.71 -37.60
C CYS A 178 32.01 -2.57 -37.87
N GLY A 179 32.98 -2.35 -36.97
CA GLY A 179 34.04 -1.35 -37.10
C GLY A 179 33.59 0.10 -36.93
N THR A 180 32.38 0.34 -36.44
CA THR A 180 31.84 1.70 -36.24
C THR A 180 32.45 2.38 -35.01
N LEU A 181 32.63 3.71 -35.09
CA LEU A 181 32.99 4.56 -33.95
C LEU A 181 31.76 5.29 -33.38
N ASP A 182 30.60 5.19 -34.05
CA ASP A 182 29.38 5.86 -33.65
C ASP A 182 28.69 5.12 -32.50
N GLY A 183 28.13 5.90 -31.56
CA GLY A 183 27.41 5.40 -30.41
C GLY A 183 26.50 6.47 -29.81
N ILE A 184 25.85 6.12 -28.69
CA ILE A 184 25.00 7.05 -27.95
C ILE A 184 25.69 7.50 -26.67
N TYR A 185 25.56 8.78 -26.32
CA TYR A 185 26.06 9.32 -25.06
C TYR A 185 25.16 8.88 -23.90
N MET A 186 25.72 8.14 -22.96
CA MET A 186 25.02 7.68 -21.77
C MET A 186 25.38 8.55 -20.57
N SER A 187 24.38 9.00 -19.82
CA SER A 187 24.52 9.74 -18.57
C SER A 187 23.60 9.14 -17.50
N ALA A 188 23.78 9.54 -16.25
CA ALA A 188 22.77 9.26 -15.22
C ALA A 188 21.41 9.84 -15.66
N LEU A 189 20.33 9.11 -15.36
CA LEU A 189 18.97 9.60 -15.59
C LEU A 189 18.58 10.46 -14.39
N ILE A 190 18.48 11.77 -14.61
CA ILE A 190 18.14 12.75 -13.59
C ILE A 190 16.76 13.32 -13.91
N GLU A 191 15.82 13.18 -12.99
CA GLU A 191 14.47 13.76 -13.11
C GLU A 191 14.18 14.55 -11.83
N GLY A 192 13.76 15.81 -11.96
CA GLY A 192 13.44 16.65 -10.79
C GLY A 192 14.61 16.93 -9.83
N GLY A 193 15.87 16.67 -10.23
CA GLY A 193 17.06 16.85 -9.38
C GLY A 193 17.47 15.61 -8.59
N GLU A 194 16.70 14.52 -8.67
CA GLU A 194 17.08 13.22 -8.12
C GLU A 194 17.63 12.30 -9.21
N ILE A 195 18.63 11.50 -8.85
CA ILE A 195 19.19 10.47 -9.73
C ILE A 195 18.27 9.25 -9.62
N ILE A 196 17.47 8.99 -10.66
CA ILE A 196 16.60 7.81 -10.74
C ILE A 196 17.43 6.57 -11.05
N GLU A 197 18.30 6.66 -12.06
CA GLU A 197 19.22 5.59 -12.43
C GLU A 197 20.64 6.12 -12.52
N SER A 198 21.55 5.47 -11.79
CA SER A 198 22.97 5.79 -11.82
C SER A 198 23.59 5.39 -13.16
N MET A 199 24.66 6.09 -13.55
CA MET A 199 25.37 5.80 -14.80
C MET A 199 25.89 4.36 -14.86
N GLY A 200 26.32 3.78 -13.73
CA GLY A 200 26.82 2.41 -13.68
C GLY A 200 25.76 1.32 -13.86
N SER A 201 24.46 1.64 -13.72
CA SER A 201 23.38 0.69 -14.07
C SER A 201 23.00 0.77 -15.54
N ARG A 202 23.38 1.85 -16.23
CA ARG A 202 22.99 2.12 -17.62
C ARG A 202 24.07 1.76 -18.64
N ILE A 203 25.27 1.41 -18.18
CA ILE A 203 26.44 0.96 -18.97
C ILE A 203 26.78 -0.45 -18.51
#